data_AF-A0A3S4Y2R9-F1
#
_entry.id   AF-A0A3S4Y2R9-F1
#
_cell.length_a   1.000
_cell.length_b   1.000
_cell.length_c   1.000
_cell.angle_alpha   90.00
_cell.angle_beta   90.00
_cell.angle_gamma   90.00
#
_symmetry.space_group_name_H-M   'P 1'
#
loop_
_entity.id
_entity.type
_entity.pdbx_description
1 polymer ?
#
loop_
_entity_poly.entity_id
_entity_poly.type
_entity_poly.pdbx_seq_one_letter_code
_entity_poly.pdbx_strand_id
1 'polypeptide(L)'
;MNQLLNISEQKSSAITMSSREIAVLIQKNHSDLCRSIGRLIEKQVIKGYQPTAYTHPQNGQSYYEYHLAKRDCLIVVAQNCPEFTAAIVDRWQELENQQAVKLPQSFAEALRLAADLEEEKQALLLENQQQLAQIESMESYFRNGISAPQFAKGLNGVNSHQINEHLHQVRWLYKDAKNQWRVSSYARDRYMTEQPVPVLNHGKEQLMTYKPVLLQKDAAKIYEWYTQGKLTMKANWNGEFTQDKVVGL
;
A
#
# COMPACT_ATOMS: atom_id res chain seq x y z
N MET A 1 17.00 21.24 48.49
CA MET A 1 17.88 21.96 47.55
C MET A 1 18.65 20.88 46.80
N ASN A 2 18.31 20.69 45.52
CA ASN A 2 18.71 19.55 44.70
C ASN A 2 20.20 19.59 44.35
N GLN A 3 20.94 18.55 44.69
CA GLN A 3 22.20 18.21 44.01
C GLN A 3 22.01 16.88 43.29
N LEU A 4 21.70 16.98 42.01
CA LEU A 4 21.82 15.87 41.06
C LEU A 4 23.31 15.55 40.92
N LEU A 5 23.71 14.36 41.39
CA LEU A 5 24.99 13.77 41.02
C LEU A 5 24.93 13.42 39.53
N ASN A 6 25.79 14.08 38.77
CA ASN A 6 25.91 13.98 37.32
C ASN A 6 26.48 12.59 36.95
N ILE A 7 25.61 11.59 36.77
CA ILE A 7 25.98 10.27 36.24
C ILE A 7 25.86 10.32 34.72
N SER A 8 26.91 10.80 34.03
CA SER A 8 27.22 10.40 32.63
C SER A 8 28.47 11.11 32.10
N GLU A 9 29.63 10.84 32.68
CA GLU A 9 30.89 10.86 31.92
C GLU A 9 31.34 9.41 31.65
N GLN A 10 30.46 8.61 31.07
CA GLN A 10 30.91 7.46 30.29
C GLN A 10 31.38 8.02 28.94
N LYS A 11 32.70 8.20 28.79
CA LYS A 11 33.37 8.31 27.48
C LYS A 11 32.69 7.33 26.53
N SER A 12 31.98 7.81 25.51
CA SER A 12 31.59 6.97 24.38
C SER A 12 32.88 6.55 23.69
N SER A 13 33.43 5.41 24.11
CA SER A 13 34.52 4.79 23.38
C SER A 13 33.96 4.46 22.01
N ALA A 14 34.44 5.17 20.98
CA ALA A 14 34.01 4.93 19.62
C ALA A 14 34.27 3.44 19.31
N ILE A 15 33.25 2.72 18.85
CA ILE A 15 33.38 1.31 18.48
C ILE A 15 34.42 1.22 17.36
N THR A 16 35.53 0.55 17.66
CA THR A 16 36.64 0.34 16.72
C THR A 16 36.98 -1.14 16.63
N MET A 17 37.67 -1.52 15.56
CA MET A 17 38.23 -2.85 15.36
C MET A 17 39.73 -2.73 15.12
N SER A 18 40.52 -3.58 15.76
CA SER A 18 41.97 -3.58 15.58
C SER A 18 42.36 -4.15 14.21
N SER A 19 43.46 -3.68 13.64
CA SER A 19 44.00 -4.24 12.40
C SER A 19 44.41 -5.72 12.57
N ARG A 20 44.70 -6.18 13.79
CA ARG A 20 44.97 -7.59 14.07
C ARG A 20 43.72 -8.45 13.92
N GLU A 21 42.60 -8.02 14.50
CA GLU A 21 41.32 -8.72 14.34
C GLU A 21 40.92 -8.78 12.87
N ILE A 22 41.08 -7.67 12.13
CA ILE A 22 40.80 -7.64 10.68
C ILE A 22 41.68 -8.66 9.96
N ALA A 23 42.99 -8.67 10.22
CA ALA A 23 43.94 -9.59 9.59
C ALA A 23 43.57 -11.06 9.81
N VAL A 24 43.11 -11.42 11.02
CA VAL A 24 42.61 -12.75 11.33
C VAL A 24 41.33 -13.07 10.56
N LEU A 25 40.37 -12.13 10.52
CA LEU A 25 39.09 -12.32 9.82
C LEU A 25 39.27 -12.53 8.31
N ILE A 26 40.20 -11.79 7.69
CA ILE A 26 40.48 -11.91 6.26
C ILE A 26 41.58 -12.91 5.92
N GLN A 27 42.15 -13.57 6.93
CA GLN A 27 43.26 -14.53 6.81
C GLN A 27 44.46 -13.98 6.02
N LYS A 28 44.88 -12.75 6.35
CA LYS A 28 46.05 -12.09 5.75
C LYS A 28 47.08 -11.76 6.83
N ASN A 29 48.34 -11.57 6.40
CA ASN A 29 49.40 -11.14 7.29
C ASN A 29 49.12 -9.73 7.83
N HIS A 30 49.24 -9.57 9.15
CA HIS A 30 49.04 -8.29 9.82
C HIS A 30 50.00 -7.20 9.34
N SER A 31 51.25 -7.56 9.03
CA SER A 31 52.25 -6.63 8.50
C SER A 31 51.85 -6.03 7.15
N ASP A 32 51.35 -6.86 6.23
CA ASP A 32 50.88 -6.42 4.91
C ASP A 32 49.62 -5.55 5.03
N LEU A 33 48.74 -5.89 5.96
CA LEU A 33 47.56 -5.09 6.27
C LEU A 33 47.95 -3.70 6.82
N CYS A 34 48.92 -3.62 7.74
CA CYS A 34 49.41 -2.34 8.26
C CYS A 34 50.04 -1.47 7.16
N ARG A 35 50.78 -2.06 6.21
CA ARG A 35 51.27 -1.34 5.02
C ARG A 35 50.12 -0.83 4.16
N SER A 36 49.08 -1.64 3.97
CA SER A 36 47.88 -1.27 3.21
C SER A 36 47.14 -0.10 3.87
N ILE A 37 46.98 -0.12 5.19
CA ILE A 37 46.41 0.97 6.00
C ILE A 37 47.23 2.26 5.82
N GLY A 38 48.57 2.18 5.92
CA GLY A 38 49.44 3.34 5.71
C GLY A 38 49.25 3.99 4.33
N ARG A 39 49.17 3.18 3.27
CA ARG A 39 48.90 3.67 1.90
C ARG A 39 47.51 4.29 1.77
N LEU A 40 46.49 3.72 2.43
CA LEU A 40 45.12 4.25 2.40
C LEU A 40 45.01 5.59 3.16
N ILE A 41 45.78 5.76 4.24
CA ILE A 41 45.91 7.04 4.96
C ILE A 41 46.60 8.08 4.08
N GLU A 42 47.71 7.73 3.45
CA GLU A 42 48.47 8.63 2.57
C GLU A 42 47.60 9.14 1.41
N LYS A 43 46.80 8.25 0.81
CA LYS A 43 45.83 8.57 -0.25
C LYS A 43 44.56 9.28 0.25
N GLN A 44 44.43 9.53 1.56
CA GLN A 44 43.24 10.14 2.18
C GLN A 44 41.93 9.37 1.91
N VAL A 45 42.00 8.05 1.68
CA VAL A 45 40.83 7.19 1.47
C VAL A 45 40.18 6.82 2.82
N ILE A 46 41.00 6.66 3.85
CA ILE A 46 40.58 6.45 5.24
C ILE A 46 41.11 7.58 6.14
N LYS A 47 40.57 7.70 7.36
CA LYS A 47 41.02 8.71 8.33
C LYS A 47 42.49 8.50 8.72
N GLY A 48 43.17 9.57 9.13
CA GLY A 48 44.52 9.49 9.69
C GLY A 48 44.53 8.79 11.06
N TYR A 49 44.91 7.52 11.10
CA TYR A 49 45.03 6.73 12.33
C TYR A 49 46.46 6.71 12.85
N GLN A 50 46.63 6.87 14.17
CA GLN A 50 47.92 6.75 14.82
C GLN A 50 48.23 5.28 15.15
N PRO A 51 49.45 4.79 14.87
CA PRO A 51 49.86 3.45 15.28
C PRO A 51 49.86 3.34 16.81
N THR A 52 49.22 2.29 17.33
CA THR A 52 49.20 1.97 18.77
C THR A 52 50.16 0.81 19.02
N ALA A 53 51.09 0.96 19.96
CA ALA A 53 52.01 -0.11 20.31
C ALA A 53 51.29 -1.22 21.09
N TYR A 54 51.61 -2.48 20.78
CA TYR A 54 51.13 -3.64 21.50
C TYR A 54 52.24 -4.68 21.65
N THR A 55 52.20 -5.45 22.73
CA THR A 55 53.12 -6.57 22.95
C THR A 55 52.54 -7.83 22.34
N HIS A 56 53.26 -8.46 21.41
CA HIS A 56 52.79 -9.66 20.74
C HIS A 56 52.94 -10.88 21.67
N PRO A 57 51.86 -11.65 21.90
CA PRO A 57 51.84 -12.69 22.93
C PRO A 57 52.79 -13.86 22.65
N GLN A 58 53.18 -14.07 21.39
CA GLN A 58 54.03 -15.19 20.97
C GLN A 58 55.52 -14.99 21.27
N ASN A 59 56.03 -13.75 21.21
CA ASN A 59 57.46 -13.48 21.29
C ASN A 59 57.83 -12.36 22.28
N GLY A 60 56.84 -11.74 22.93
CA GLY A 60 57.05 -10.64 23.87
C GLY A 60 57.59 -9.35 23.25
N GLN A 61 57.66 -9.27 21.92
CA GLN A 61 58.16 -8.08 21.22
C GLN A 61 57.04 -7.04 21.02
N SER A 62 57.43 -5.76 20.93
CA SER A 62 56.51 -4.66 20.68
C SER A 62 56.30 -4.45 19.18
N TYR A 63 55.04 -4.39 18.76
CA TYR A 63 54.61 -4.12 17.39
C TYR A 63 53.54 -3.02 17.37
N TYR A 64 53.14 -2.58 16.18
CA TYR A 64 52.12 -1.56 16.01
C TYR A 64 50.83 -2.12 15.39
N GLU A 65 49.70 -1.65 15.88
CA GLU A 65 48.37 -1.91 15.34
C GLU A 65 47.58 -0.61 15.15
N TYR A 66 46.47 -0.69 14.40
CA TYR A 66 45.57 0.43 14.16
C TYR A 66 44.17 0.10 14.68
N HIS A 67 43.49 1.07 15.29
CA HIS A 67 42.10 0.95 15.72
C HIS A 67 41.19 1.71 14.75
N LEU A 68 40.53 0.98 13.87
CA LEU A 68 39.77 1.53 12.74
C LEU A 68 38.28 1.63 13.07
N ALA A 69 37.61 2.64 12.53
CA ALA A 69 36.16 2.78 12.62
C ALA A 69 35.47 1.94 11.53
N LYS A 70 34.20 1.55 11.75
CA LYS A 70 33.44 0.64 10.86
C LYS A 70 33.63 0.88 9.36
N ARG A 71 33.48 2.13 8.89
CA ARG A 71 33.63 2.49 7.46
C ARG A 71 35.03 2.14 6.94
N ASP A 72 36.05 2.54 7.67
CA ASP A 72 37.43 2.42 7.23
C ASP A 72 37.91 0.97 7.35
N CYS A 73 37.36 0.18 8.30
CA CYS A 73 37.51 -1.28 8.31
C CYS A 73 37.02 -1.92 7.01
N LEU A 74 35.82 -1.55 6.54
CA LEU A 74 35.23 -2.10 5.32
C LEU A 74 36.06 -1.75 4.08
N ILE A 75 36.59 -0.53 4.01
CA ILE A 75 37.49 -0.11 2.93
C ILE A 75 38.79 -0.93 2.94
N VAL A 76 39.37 -1.12 4.12
CA VAL A 76 40.58 -1.95 4.29
C VAL A 76 40.31 -3.39 3.88
N VAL A 77 39.17 -3.98 4.26
CA VAL A 77 38.76 -5.32 3.82
C VAL A 77 38.61 -5.37 2.30
N ALA A 78 37.88 -4.42 1.70
CA ALA A 78 37.67 -4.39 0.25
C ALA A 78 38.99 -4.31 -0.55
N GLN A 79 39.97 -3.55 -0.07
CA GLN A 79 41.28 -3.42 -0.72
C GLN A 79 42.16 -4.68 -0.61
N ASN A 80 42.02 -5.46 0.48
CA ASN A 80 42.88 -6.61 0.76
C ASN A 80 42.20 -7.97 0.47
N CYS A 81 40.90 -7.95 0.15
CA CYS A 81 40.09 -9.09 -0.28
C CYS A 81 39.46 -8.78 -1.65
N PRO A 82 40.19 -8.97 -2.77
CA PRO A 82 39.63 -8.79 -4.11
C PRO A 82 38.41 -9.68 -4.36
N GLU A 83 38.32 -10.84 -3.71
CA GLU A 83 37.19 -11.77 -3.78
C GLU A 83 35.90 -11.14 -3.22
N PHE A 84 36.02 -10.35 -2.14
CA PHE A 84 34.90 -9.59 -1.58
C PHE A 84 34.37 -8.54 -2.56
N THR A 85 35.29 -7.84 -3.24
CA THR A 85 34.92 -6.85 -4.25
C THR A 85 34.30 -7.50 -5.48
N ALA A 86 34.85 -8.64 -5.94
CA ALA A 86 34.29 -9.42 -7.04
C ALA A 86 32.85 -9.87 -6.74
N ALA A 87 32.58 -10.40 -5.55
CA ALA A 87 31.23 -10.81 -5.16
C ALA A 87 30.20 -9.66 -5.19
N ILE A 88 30.62 -8.45 -4.80
CA ILE A 88 29.77 -7.25 -4.91
C ILE A 88 29.50 -6.91 -6.37
N VAL A 89 30.53 -6.93 -7.22
CA VAL A 89 30.41 -6.65 -8.66
C VAL A 89 29.48 -7.67 -9.33
N ASP A 90 29.71 -8.96 -9.10
CA ASP A 90 28.90 -10.05 -9.65
C ASP A 90 27.43 -9.90 -9.23
N ARG A 91 27.18 -9.53 -7.96
CA ARG A 91 25.82 -9.29 -7.46
C ARG A 91 25.15 -8.11 -8.16
N TRP A 92 25.88 -7.03 -8.43
CA TRP A 92 25.34 -5.89 -9.17
C TRP A 92 25.04 -6.25 -10.63
N GLN A 93 25.93 -6.99 -11.30
CA GLN A 93 25.69 -7.47 -12.66
C GLN A 93 24.46 -8.39 -12.73
N GLU A 94 24.26 -9.25 -11.73
CA GLU A 94 23.06 -10.08 -11.63
C GLU A 94 21.79 -9.21 -11.51
N LEU A 95 21.79 -8.20 -10.63
CA LEU A 95 20.68 -7.28 -10.46
C LEU A 95 20.37 -6.50 -11.75
N GLU A 96 21.40 -6.02 -12.44
CA GLU A 96 21.27 -5.32 -13.71
C GLU A 96 20.68 -6.24 -14.79
N ASN A 97 21.13 -7.49 -14.86
CA ASN A 97 20.57 -8.50 -15.77
C ASN A 97 19.12 -8.87 -15.45
N GLN A 98 18.74 -8.86 -14.16
CA GLN A 98 17.35 -9.06 -13.74
C GLN A 98 16.45 -7.88 -14.11
N GLN A 99 16.98 -6.65 -14.07
CA GLN A 99 16.25 -5.43 -14.38
C GLN A 99 16.30 -5.04 -15.87
N ALA A 100 17.13 -5.70 -16.67
CA ALA A 100 17.21 -5.49 -18.11
C ALA A 100 15.84 -5.79 -18.75
N VAL A 101 15.15 -4.73 -19.19
CA VAL A 101 13.93 -4.83 -20.00
C VAL A 101 14.30 -5.64 -21.23
N LYS A 102 13.67 -6.81 -21.40
CA LYS A 102 13.81 -7.63 -22.60
C LYS A 102 13.19 -6.89 -23.76
N LEU A 103 13.97 -6.05 -24.41
CA LEU A 103 13.58 -5.40 -25.65
C LEU A 103 13.53 -6.48 -26.75
N PRO A 104 12.51 -6.43 -27.63
CA PRO A 104 12.45 -7.32 -28.77
C PRO A 104 13.74 -7.23 -29.59
N GLN A 105 14.41 -8.36 -29.82
CA GLN A 105 15.69 -8.38 -30.53
C GLN A 105 15.49 -8.45 -32.05
N SER A 106 14.26 -8.71 -32.50
CA SER A 106 13.89 -8.77 -33.91
C SER A 106 12.67 -7.93 -34.22
N PHE A 107 12.57 -7.48 -35.48
CA PHE A 107 11.42 -6.73 -35.97
C PHE A 107 10.10 -7.52 -35.86
N ALA A 108 10.15 -8.83 -36.09
CA ALA A 108 8.98 -9.71 -35.98
C ALA A 108 8.48 -9.82 -34.53
N GLU A 109 9.39 -9.90 -33.56
CA GLU A 109 9.04 -9.94 -32.14
C GLU A 109 8.46 -8.60 -31.67
N ALA A 110 9.02 -7.47 -32.15
CA ALA A 110 8.50 -6.15 -31.85
C ALA A 110 7.06 -5.95 -32.35
N LEU A 111 6.76 -6.44 -33.56
CA LEU A 111 5.40 -6.36 -34.12
C LEU A 111 4.40 -7.23 -33.34
N ARG A 112 4.81 -8.40 -32.84
CA ARG A 112 3.95 -9.25 -32.01
C ARG A 112 3.62 -8.56 -30.68
N LEU A 113 4.64 -8.06 -29.99
CA LEU A 113 4.45 -7.32 -28.73
C LEU A 113 3.53 -6.10 -28.94
N ALA A 114 3.70 -5.36 -30.04
CA ALA A 114 2.85 -4.23 -30.35
C ALA A 114 1.39 -4.63 -30.60
N ALA A 115 1.16 -5.79 -31.24
CA ALA A 115 -0.18 -6.31 -31.44
C ALA A 115 -0.84 -6.71 -30.10
N ASP A 116 -0.12 -7.46 -29.27
CA ASP A 116 -0.61 -7.88 -27.94
C ASP A 116 -0.99 -6.66 -27.08
N LEU A 117 -0.13 -5.62 -27.07
CA LEU A 117 -0.38 -4.38 -26.34
C LEU A 117 -1.58 -3.59 -26.88
N GLU A 118 -1.80 -3.58 -28.20
CA GLU A 118 -2.96 -2.90 -28.78
C GLU A 118 -4.26 -3.67 -28.50
N GLU A 119 -4.24 -5.00 -28.50
CA GLU A 119 -5.39 -5.82 -28.08
C GLU A 119 -5.74 -5.58 -26.60
N GLU A 120 -4.76 -5.59 -25.70
CA GLU A 120 -4.97 -5.27 -24.28
C GLU A 120 -5.57 -3.88 -24.09
N LYS A 121 -5.03 -2.89 -24.81
CA LYS A 121 -5.54 -1.51 -24.78
C LYS A 121 -6.98 -1.43 -25.28
N GLN A 122 -7.34 -2.14 -26.35
CA GLN A 122 -8.71 -2.17 -26.84
C GLN A 122 -9.67 -2.81 -25.83
N ALA A 123 -9.26 -3.90 -25.19
CA ALA A 123 -10.05 -4.55 -24.14
C ALA A 123 -10.30 -3.59 -22.96
N LEU A 124 -9.26 -2.88 -22.51
CA LEU A 124 -9.37 -1.87 -21.44
C LEU A 124 -10.27 -0.69 -21.83
N LEU A 125 -10.19 -0.22 -23.09
CA LEU A 125 -11.06 0.85 -23.58
C LEU A 125 -12.54 0.42 -23.58
N LEU A 126 -12.83 -0.81 -23.97
CA LEU A 126 -14.19 -1.35 -23.94
C LEU A 126 -14.71 -1.45 -22.50
N GLU A 127 -13.91 -1.95 -21.56
CA GLU A 127 -14.26 -1.99 -20.15
C GLU A 127 -14.53 -0.58 -19.60
N ASN A 128 -13.68 0.39 -19.95
CA ASN A 128 -13.84 1.77 -19.53
C ASN A 128 -15.12 2.40 -20.07
N GLN A 129 -15.46 2.14 -21.34
CA GLN A 129 -16.73 2.58 -21.93
C GLN A 129 -17.95 1.99 -21.21
N GLN A 130 -17.90 0.70 -20.85
CA GLN A 130 -18.96 0.05 -20.07
C GLN A 130 -19.10 0.68 -18.67
N GLN A 131 -17.98 0.93 -18.00
CA GLN A 131 -17.98 1.60 -16.69
C GLN A 131 -18.52 3.03 -16.78
N LEU A 132 -18.14 3.80 -17.80
CA LEU A 132 -18.65 5.15 -18.04
C LEU A 132 -20.17 5.14 -18.29
N ALA A 133 -20.66 4.24 -19.14
CA ALA A 133 -22.09 4.08 -19.37
C ALA A 133 -22.86 3.73 -18.08
N GLN A 134 -22.28 2.88 -17.23
CA GLN A 134 -22.85 2.55 -15.92
C GLN A 134 -22.87 3.75 -14.96
N ILE A 135 -21.81 4.56 -14.94
CA ILE A 135 -21.73 5.78 -14.12
C ILE A 135 -22.75 6.82 -14.60
N GLU A 136 -22.80 7.11 -15.89
CA GLU A 136 -23.75 8.07 -16.47
C GLU A 136 -25.20 7.65 -16.22
N SER A 137 -25.48 6.35 -16.39
CA SER A 137 -26.79 5.77 -16.09
C SER A 137 -27.15 5.93 -14.61
N MET A 138 -26.20 5.74 -13.69
CA MET A 138 -26.42 5.98 -12.26
C MET A 138 -26.64 7.47 -11.92
N GLU A 139 -25.83 8.37 -12.48
CA GLU A 139 -25.88 9.82 -12.18
C GLU A 139 -27.17 10.48 -12.64
N SER A 140 -27.71 10.06 -13.79
CA SER A 140 -29.00 10.55 -14.30
C SER A 140 -30.15 10.30 -13.31
N TYR A 141 -30.11 9.19 -12.57
CA TYR A 141 -31.21 8.75 -11.71
C TYR A 141 -31.00 9.04 -10.22
N PHE A 142 -29.75 9.03 -9.74
CA PHE A 142 -29.46 9.31 -8.34
C PHE A 142 -29.67 10.79 -8.00
N ARG A 143 -30.45 11.06 -6.93
CA ARG A 143 -30.58 12.39 -6.33
C ARG A 143 -30.18 12.31 -4.87
N ASN A 144 -29.40 13.28 -4.40
CA ASN A 144 -28.99 13.36 -3.00
C ASN A 144 -30.22 13.31 -2.06
N GLY A 145 -30.21 12.41 -1.09
CA GLY A 145 -31.28 12.30 -0.07
C GLY A 145 -32.46 11.39 -0.42
N ILE A 146 -32.39 10.59 -1.50
CA ILE A 146 -33.40 9.55 -1.79
C ILE A 146 -33.22 8.32 -0.89
N SER A 147 -34.33 7.66 -0.55
CA SER A 147 -34.31 6.38 0.18
C SER A 147 -34.07 5.19 -0.75
N ALA A 148 -33.60 4.06 -0.23
CA ALA A 148 -33.39 2.85 -1.03
C ALA A 148 -34.64 2.33 -1.76
N PRO A 149 -35.85 2.32 -1.15
CA PRO A 149 -37.08 1.97 -1.87
C PRO A 149 -37.44 2.97 -2.97
N GLN A 150 -37.10 4.25 -2.80
CA GLN A 150 -37.35 5.27 -3.81
C GLN A 150 -36.41 5.10 -5.00
N PHE A 151 -35.13 4.81 -4.76
CA PHE A 151 -34.17 4.44 -5.80
C PHE A 151 -34.57 3.15 -6.52
N ALA A 152 -34.97 2.10 -5.78
CA ALA A 152 -35.40 0.84 -6.38
C ALA A 152 -36.64 0.96 -7.29
N LYS A 153 -37.45 2.03 -7.17
CA LYS A 153 -38.63 2.23 -8.02
C LYS A 153 -38.31 2.64 -9.46
N GLY A 154 -37.14 3.24 -9.72
CA GLY A 154 -36.72 3.60 -11.07
C GLY A 154 -35.94 2.51 -11.79
N LEU A 155 -35.52 1.47 -11.07
CA LEU A 155 -34.95 0.27 -11.69
C LEU A 155 -36.08 -0.60 -12.24
N ASN A 156 -35.97 -1.02 -13.50
CA ASN A 156 -36.93 -1.93 -14.10
C ASN A 156 -36.97 -3.25 -13.31
N GLY A 157 -38.16 -3.81 -13.10
CA GLY A 157 -38.32 -5.11 -12.47
C GLY A 157 -38.01 -5.23 -10.98
N VAL A 158 -37.28 -4.31 -10.35
CA VAL A 158 -36.88 -4.46 -8.94
C VAL A 158 -38.10 -4.37 -8.01
N ASN A 159 -38.18 -5.29 -7.04
CA ASN A 159 -39.19 -5.23 -6.00
C ASN A 159 -38.79 -4.24 -4.90
N SER A 160 -39.25 -2.99 -5.04
CA SER A 160 -38.97 -1.92 -4.08
C SER A 160 -39.44 -2.20 -2.65
N HIS A 161 -40.35 -3.15 -2.41
CA HIS A 161 -40.77 -3.52 -1.06
C HIS A 161 -39.74 -4.41 -0.35
N GLN A 162 -38.93 -5.15 -1.10
CA GLN A 162 -37.96 -6.10 -0.54
C GLN A 162 -36.54 -5.54 -0.45
N ILE A 163 -36.27 -4.38 -1.05
CA ILE A 163 -34.91 -3.80 -1.05
C ILE A 163 -34.38 -3.55 0.36
N ASN A 164 -35.21 -3.07 1.29
CA ASN A 164 -34.77 -2.84 2.67
C ASN A 164 -34.45 -4.14 3.40
N GLU A 165 -35.11 -5.24 3.05
CA GLU A 165 -34.80 -6.56 3.60
C GLU A 165 -33.46 -7.07 3.08
N HIS A 166 -33.17 -6.86 1.79
CA HIS A 166 -31.84 -7.13 1.25
C HIS A 166 -30.75 -6.28 1.94
N LEU A 167 -31.00 -4.98 2.13
CA LEU A 167 -30.11 -4.08 2.87
C LEU A 167 -29.91 -4.49 4.33
N HIS A 168 -30.91 -5.10 4.95
CA HIS A 168 -30.80 -5.70 6.27
C HIS A 168 -29.90 -6.94 6.27
N GLN A 169 -30.03 -7.82 5.28
CA GLN A 169 -29.17 -9.00 5.13
C GLN A 169 -27.69 -8.65 4.96
N VAL A 170 -27.37 -7.60 4.19
CA VAL A 170 -25.99 -7.09 4.04
C VAL A 170 -25.54 -6.19 5.20
N ARG A 171 -26.34 -6.11 6.28
CA ARG A 171 -26.07 -5.34 7.51
C ARG A 171 -25.94 -3.84 7.29
N TRP A 172 -26.58 -3.27 6.26
CA TRP A 172 -26.65 -1.82 6.06
C TRP A 172 -27.76 -1.17 6.87
N LEU A 173 -28.91 -1.84 6.91
CA LEU A 173 -30.05 -1.44 7.72
C LEU A 173 -30.23 -2.38 8.92
N TYR A 174 -30.86 -1.88 9.97
CA TYR A 174 -31.41 -2.66 11.07
C TYR A 174 -32.75 -2.05 11.51
N LYS A 175 -33.54 -2.80 12.29
CA LYS A 175 -34.78 -2.27 12.87
C LYS A 175 -34.56 -1.85 14.31
N ASP A 176 -35.00 -0.64 14.66
CA ASP A 176 -34.95 -0.16 16.05
C ASP A 176 -36.11 -0.72 16.91
N ALA A 177 -36.16 -0.32 18.18
CA ALA A 177 -37.21 -0.73 19.12
C ALA A 177 -38.63 -0.32 18.68
N LYS A 178 -38.76 0.65 17.76
CA LYS A 178 -40.02 1.11 17.18
C LYS A 178 -40.33 0.43 15.84
N ASN A 179 -39.56 -0.61 15.47
CA ASN A 179 -39.65 -1.34 14.21
C ASN A 179 -39.39 -0.43 12.98
N GLN A 180 -38.63 0.65 13.15
CA GLN A 180 -38.23 1.57 12.07
C GLN A 180 -36.86 1.20 11.53
N TRP A 181 -36.68 1.34 10.22
CA TRP A 181 -35.38 1.12 9.57
C TRP A 181 -34.39 2.21 9.94
N ARG A 182 -33.21 1.80 10.42
CA ARG A 182 -32.09 2.66 10.81
C ARG A 182 -30.79 2.21 10.17
N VAL A 183 -29.85 3.14 10.02
CA VAL A 183 -28.55 2.85 9.39
C VAL A 183 -27.59 2.27 10.42
N SER A 184 -27.05 1.09 10.12
CA SER A 184 -26.07 0.41 10.96
C SER A 184 -24.78 1.22 11.07
N SER A 185 -24.02 1.03 12.16
CA SER A 185 -22.74 1.74 12.32
C SER A 185 -21.72 1.45 11.22
N TYR A 186 -21.80 0.26 10.59
CA TYR A 186 -20.90 -0.13 9.49
C TYR A 186 -21.22 0.60 8.19
N ALA A 187 -22.51 0.79 7.91
CA ALA A 187 -22.97 1.44 6.69
C ALA A 187 -23.06 2.97 6.83
N ARG A 188 -23.16 3.49 8.06
CA ARG A 188 -23.18 4.93 8.32
C ARG A 188 -21.92 5.58 7.76
N ASP A 189 -22.09 6.66 7.00
CA ASP A 189 -21.04 7.49 6.37
C ASP A 189 -20.22 6.80 5.26
N ARG A 190 -20.42 5.49 5.07
CA ARG A 190 -19.82 4.72 3.97
C ARG A 190 -20.82 4.41 2.86
N TYR A 191 -22.03 4.03 3.27
CA TYR A 191 -23.05 3.41 2.43
C TYR A 191 -24.47 3.91 2.67
N MET A 192 -24.75 4.72 3.68
CA MET A 192 -26.03 5.40 3.90
C MET A 192 -25.80 6.50 4.93
N THR A 193 -26.72 7.46 5.01
CA THR A 193 -26.81 8.38 6.16
C THR A 193 -28.26 8.52 6.62
N GLU A 194 -28.48 9.22 7.73
CA GLU A 194 -29.81 9.44 8.29
C GLU A 194 -30.20 10.92 8.16
N GLN A 195 -31.35 11.20 7.57
CA GLN A 195 -31.89 12.55 7.48
C GLN A 195 -33.03 12.75 8.48
N PRO A 196 -33.04 13.86 9.24
CA PRO A 196 -34.16 14.19 10.10
C PRO A 196 -35.39 14.56 9.26
N VAL A 197 -36.54 14.02 9.63
CA VAL A 197 -37.83 14.30 9.00
C VAL A 197 -38.86 14.60 10.08
N PRO A 198 -39.59 15.72 9.98
CA PRO A 198 -40.68 16.00 10.89
C PRO A 198 -41.84 15.05 10.60
N VAL A 199 -42.34 14.37 11.63
CA VAL A 199 -43.57 13.58 11.55
C VAL A 199 -44.70 14.40 12.17
N LEU A 200 -45.65 14.79 11.34
CA LEU A 200 -46.87 15.48 11.78
C LEU A 200 -47.91 14.42 12.16
N ASN A 201 -48.11 14.19 13.45
CA ASN A 201 -49.25 13.41 13.92
C ASN A 201 -50.43 14.37 14.12
N HIS A 202 -51.59 14.05 13.54
CA HIS A 202 -52.78 14.90 13.58
C HIS A 202 -53.10 15.31 15.03
N GLY A 203 -52.98 16.61 15.34
CA GLY A 203 -53.24 17.18 16.67
C GLY A 203 -52.15 17.02 17.74
N LYS A 204 -50.92 16.60 17.39
CA LYS A 204 -49.77 16.49 18.33
C LYS A 204 -48.58 17.34 17.89
N GLU A 205 -47.66 17.59 18.82
CA GLU A 205 -46.39 18.28 18.56
C GLU A 205 -45.54 17.54 17.50
N GLN A 206 -44.74 18.30 16.75
CA GLN A 206 -43.85 17.76 15.74
C GLN A 206 -42.76 16.90 16.38
N LEU A 207 -42.72 15.61 16.05
CA LEU A 207 -41.64 14.72 16.46
C LEU A 207 -40.66 14.56 15.29
N MET A 208 -39.37 14.73 15.55
CA MET A 208 -38.33 14.42 14.57
C MET A 208 -38.09 12.91 14.54
N THR A 209 -38.21 12.32 13.35
CA THR A 209 -37.71 10.97 13.08
C THR A 209 -36.50 11.02 12.16
N TYR A 210 -35.76 9.93 12.07
CA TYR A 210 -34.58 9.81 11.21
C TYR A 210 -34.84 8.75 10.15
N LYS A 211 -34.79 9.13 8.86
CA LYS A 211 -34.94 8.19 7.75
C LYS A 211 -33.57 7.83 7.16
N PRO A 212 -33.31 6.55 6.83
CA PRO A 212 -32.17 6.17 6.01
C PRO A 212 -32.26 6.75 4.60
N VAL A 213 -31.18 7.36 4.13
CA VAL A 213 -31.01 7.85 2.76
C VAL A 213 -29.70 7.35 2.16
N LEU A 214 -29.70 7.22 0.84
CA LEU A 214 -28.53 6.80 0.08
C LEU A 214 -27.60 7.99 -0.22
N LEU A 215 -26.31 7.68 -0.24
CA LEU A 215 -25.19 8.38 -0.86
C LEU A 215 -24.92 7.77 -2.24
N GLN A 216 -24.14 8.49 -3.06
CA GLN A 216 -23.86 8.12 -4.44
C GLN A 216 -23.15 6.75 -4.56
N LYS A 217 -22.23 6.44 -3.64
CA LYS A 217 -21.48 5.17 -3.62
C LYS A 217 -22.39 3.96 -3.42
N ASP A 218 -23.54 4.16 -2.82
CA ASP A 218 -24.43 3.11 -2.36
C ASP A 218 -25.54 2.89 -3.38
N ALA A 219 -25.96 3.96 -4.06
CA ALA A 219 -26.70 3.86 -5.32
C ALA A 219 -25.91 3.06 -6.37
N ALA A 220 -24.60 3.32 -6.52
CA ALA A 220 -23.71 2.51 -7.37
C ALA A 220 -23.74 1.03 -6.98
N LYS A 221 -23.61 0.72 -5.69
CA LYS A 221 -23.58 -0.67 -5.21
C LYS A 221 -24.92 -1.38 -5.38
N ILE A 222 -26.04 -0.71 -5.13
CA ILE A 222 -27.37 -1.27 -5.38
C ILE A 222 -27.58 -1.51 -6.88
N TYR A 223 -27.10 -0.59 -7.74
CA TYR A 223 -27.14 -0.77 -9.19
C TYR A 223 -26.25 -1.94 -9.66
N GLU A 224 -25.08 -2.14 -9.05
CA GLU A 224 -24.24 -3.32 -9.31
C GLU A 224 -24.95 -4.62 -8.91
N TRP A 225 -25.62 -4.66 -7.75
CA TRP A 225 -26.42 -5.82 -7.36
C TRP A 225 -27.62 -6.05 -8.29
N TYR A 226 -28.19 -4.97 -8.83
CA TYR A 226 -29.22 -5.05 -9.84
C TYR A 226 -28.70 -5.71 -11.11
N THR A 227 -27.61 -5.22 -11.72
CA THR A 227 -27.05 -5.82 -12.95
C THR A 227 -26.53 -7.24 -12.76
N GLN A 228 -26.12 -7.61 -11.54
CA GLN A 228 -25.71 -8.97 -11.18
C GLN A 228 -26.89 -9.91 -10.84
N GLY A 229 -28.15 -9.43 -10.86
CA GLY A 229 -29.33 -10.23 -10.52
C GLY A 229 -29.44 -10.65 -9.05
N LYS A 230 -28.79 -9.91 -8.14
CA LYS A 230 -28.77 -10.20 -6.69
C LYS A 230 -29.95 -9.60 -5.93
N LEU A 231 -30.66 -8.65 -6.54
CA LEU A 231 -31.86 -8.04 -5.95
C LEU A 231 -33.10 -8.88 -6.25
N THR A 232 -34.08 -8.85 -5.36
CA THR A 232 -35.34 -9.54 -5.63
C THR A 232 -36.17 -8.80 -6.67
N MET A 233 -36.51 -9.52 -7.74
CA MET A 233 -37.27 -9.01 -8.88
C MET A 233 -38.77 -9.28 -8.72
N LYS A 234 -39.61 -8.54 -9.46
CA LYS A 234 -41.04 -8.77 -9.55
C LYS A 234 -41.34 -10.03 -10.36
N ALA A 235 -42.45 -10.69 -10.04
CA ALA A 235 -42.90 -11.89 -10.75
C ALA A 235 -43.19 -11.65 -12.23
N ASN A 236 -43.52 -10.41 -12.63
CA ASN A 236 -43.84 -10.02 -14.01
C ASN A 236 -42.70 -9.26 -14.72
N TRP A 237 -41.46 -9.36 -14.23
CA TRP A 237 -40.33 -8.68 -14.85
C TRP A 237 -39.93 -9.32 -16.18
N ASN A 238 -39.57 -8.50 -17.16
CA ASN A 238 -39.25 -8.90 -18.54
C ASN A 238 -37.81 -9.43 -18.72
N GLY A 239 -36.99 -9.48 -17.66
CA GLY A 239 -35.61 -9.97 -17.71
C GLY A 239 -34.57 -8.92 -18.14
N GLU A 240 -35.00 -7.70 -18.44
CA GLU A 240 -34.09 -6.64 -18.90
C GLU A 240 -33.65 -5.71 -17.75
N PHE A 241 -32.35 -5.46 -17.69
CA PHE A 241 -31.73 -4.55 -16.71
C PHE A 241 -31.68 -3.11 -17.23
N THR A 242 -32.81 -2.41 -17.20
CA THR A 242 -32.93 -1.03 -17.70
C THR A 242 -33.25 -0.03 -16.59
N GLN A 243 -32.89 1.24 -16.84
CA GLN A 243 -33.22 2.40 -16.01
C GLN A 243 -34.24 3.26 -16.75
N ASP A 244 -35.47 2.77 -16.78
CA ASP A 244 -36.65 3.57 -17.04
C ASP A 244 -37.82 2.63 -16.81
N LYS A 245 -38.66 2.94 -15.84
CA LYS A 245 -40.07 2.80 -16.19
C LYS A 245 -40.23 3.86 -17.26
N VAL A 246 -40.39 3.44 -18.52
CA VAL A 246 -41.20 4.22 -19.46
C VAL A 246 -42.42 4.61 -18.63
N VAL A 247 -42.47 5.88 -18.20
CA VAL A 247 -43.66 6.42 -17.57
C VAL A 247 -44.64 6.55 -18.72
N GLY A 248 -45.25 5.42 -19.09
CA GLY A 248 -46.46 5.41 -19.87
C GLY A 248 -47.55 5.93 -18.96
N LEU A 249 -47.66 7.25 -18.88
CA LEU A 249 -48.85 8.03 -18.59
C LEU A 249 -48.71 9.37 -19.32
#